data_AF-A0A840L9W9-F1
#
_entry.id   AF-A0A840L9W9-F1
#
_cell.length_a   1.000
_cell.length_b   1.000
_cell.length_c   1.000
_cell.angle_alpha   90.00
_cell.angle_beta   90.00
_cell.angle_gamma   90.00
#
_symmetry.space_group_name_H-M   'P 1'
#
loop_
_entity.id
_entity.type
_entity.pdbx_description
1 polymer ?
#
loop_
_entity_poly.entity_id
_entity_poly.type
_entity_poly.pdbx_seq_one_letter_code
_entity_poly.pdbx_strand_id
1 'polypeptide(L)' 'MNSAHIQRLLRSLNEWAAQREAPPGQDPLADTGEVGSRIQALIAELAALGQRVALRDGRYVIQEGEQP' A
#
# COMPACT_ATOMS: atom_id res chain seq x y z
N MET A 1 -4.15 -20.04 -1.99
CA MET A 1 -3.98 -19.62 -0.58
C MET A 1 -3.40 -18.21 -0.40
N ASN A 2 -3.08 -17.44 -1.46
CA ASN A 2 -2.48 -16.10 -1.32
C ASN A 2 -3.48 -14.95 -1.05
N SER A 3 -4.76 -15.12 -1.35
CA SER A 3 -5.75 -14.03 -1.29
C SER A 3 -5.96 -13.48 0.13
N ALA A 4 -5.97 -14.34 1.15
CA ALA A 4 -6.11 -13.91 2.54
C ALA A 4 -4.89 -13.11 3.03
N HIS A 5 -3.69 -13.47 2.57
CA HIS A 5 -2.46 -12.77 2.89
C HIS A 5 -2.41 -11.39 2.22
N ILE A 6 -2.72 -11.33 0.92
CA ILE A 6 -2.83 -10.07 0.15
C ILE A 6 -3.84 -9.12 0.80
N GLN A 7 -5.03 -9.60 1.16
CA GLN A 7 -6.04 -8.77 1.82
C GLN A 7 -5.59 -8.25 3.19
N ARG A 8 -4.79 -9.03 3.93
CA ARG A 8 -4.23 -8.60 5.21
C ARG A 8 -3.23 -7.46 5.04
N LEU A 9 -2.29 -7.60 4.10
CA LEU A 9 -1.32 -6.55 3.75
C LEU A 9 -2.02 -5.27 3.29
N LEU A 10 -2.99 -5.40 2.39
CA LEU A 10 -3.79 -4.27 1.89
C LEU A 10 -4.58 -3.58 3.01
N ARG A 11 -5.15 -4.34 3.95
CA ARG A 11 -5.84 -3.79 5.11
C ARG A 11 -4.88 -2.97 5.97
N SER A 12 -3.71 -3.51 6.30
CA SER A 12 -2.72 -2.79 7.12
C SER A 12 -2.24 -1.49 6.45
N LEU A 13 -2.07 -1.49 5.13
CA LEU A 13 -1.77 -0.27 4.36
C LEU A 13 -2.89 0.77 4.45
N ASN A 14 -4.15 0.34 4.34
CA ASN A 14 -5.30 1.24 4.42
C ASN A 14 -5.57 1.75 5.84
N GLU A 15 -5.40 0.91 6.87
CA GLU A 15 -5.52 1.34 8.27
C GLU A 15 -4.46 2.39 8.61
N TRP A 16 -3.26 2.22 8.07
CA TRP A 16 -2.22 3.23 8.20
C TRP A 16 -2.58 4.52 7.46
N ALA A 17 -3.03 4.41 6.20
CA ALA A 17 -3.42 5.56 5.40
C ALA A 17 -4.58 6.34 6.04
N ALA A 18 -5.52 5.64 6.69
CA ALA A 18 -6.62 6.23 7.44
C ALA A 18 -6.18 6.90 8.75
N GLN A 19 -5.10 6.41 9.38
CA GLN A 19 -4.52 7.01 10.58
C GLN A 19 -3.65 8.24 10.28
N ARG A 20 -3.13 8.36 9.05
CA ARG A 20 -2.49 9.59 8.62
C ARG A 20 -3.55 10.61 8.24
N GLU A 21 -3.70 11.63 9.07
CA GLU A 21 -4.31 12.92 8.70
C GLU A 21 -3.43 13.69 7.68
N ALA A 22 -2.66 12.99 6.84
CA ALA A 22 -1.79 13.61 5.86
C ALA A 22 -2.65 14.28 4.78
N PRO A 23 -2.35 15.53 4.40
CA PRO A 23 -3.11 16.22 3.39
C PRO A 23 -3.08 15.43 2.07
N PRO A 24 -4.21 15.35 1.34
CA PRO A 24 -4.27 14.66 0.08
C PRO A 24 -3.22 15.24 -0.88
N GLY A 25 -2.31 14.39 -1.36
CA GLY A 25 -1.21 14.76 -2.26
C GLY A 25 0.18 14.75 -1.63
N GLN A 26 0.31 14.48 -0.33
CA GLN A 26 1.62 14.18 0.26
C GLN A 26 1.99 12.71 -0.03
N ASP A 27 3.08 12.49 -0.75
CA ASP A 27 3.50 11.15 -1.10
C ASP A 27 3.88 10.38 0.18
N PRO A 28 3.21 9.25 0.49
CA PRO A 28 3.47 8.48 1.70
C PRO A 28 4.90 7.92 1.75
N LEU A 29 5.56 7.77 0.61
CA LEU A 29 6.94 7.31 0.47
C LEU A 29 7.95 8.44 0.68
N ALA A 30 7.51 9.71 0.66
CA ALA A 30 8.35 10.85 0.99
C ALA A 30 8.68 10.91 2.50
N ASP A 31 7.91 10.19 3.32
CA ASP A 31 8.20 10.01 4.75
C ASP A 31 9.31 8.96 4.91
N THR A 32 10.57 9.37 4.95
CA THR A 32 11.72 8.45 5.04
C THR A 32 11.95 7.87 6.44
N GLY A 33 10.99 8.03 7.36
CA GLY A 33 11.04 7.44 8.69
C GLY A 33 10.81 5.92 8.72
N GLU A 34 10.76 5.38 9.93
CA GLU A 34 10.43 3.95 10.18
C GLU A 34 9.10 3.55 9.51
N VAL A 35 8.15 4.48 9.54
CA VAL A 35 6.82 4.30 8.98
C VAL A 35 6.88 4.14 7.46
N GLY A 36 7.52 5.05 6.71
CA GLY A 36 7.59 4.91 5.25
C GLY A 36 8.40 3.69 4.82
N SER A 37 9.44 3.31 5.58
CA SER A 37 10.18 2.07 5.35
C SER A 37 9.28 0.83 5.49
N ARG A 38 8.41 0.81 6.50
CA ARG A 38 7.43 -0.28 6.70
C ARG A 38 6.40 -0.33 5.57
N ILE A 39 5.93 0.82 5.11
CA ILE A 39 4.98 0.92 3.99
C ILE A 39 5.63 0.45 2.69
N GLN A 40 6.89 0.83 2.43
CA GLN A 40 7.67 0.33 1.30
C GLN A 40 7.82 -1.19 1.34
N ALA A 41 8.11 -1.77 2.52
CA ALA A 41 8.20 -3.22 2.67
C ALA A 41 6.87 -3.93 2.35
N LEU A 42 5.74 -3.41 2.84
CA LEU A 42 4.41 -3.97 2.55
C LEU A 42 4.07 -3.91 1.06
N ILE A 43 4.39 -2.79 0.39
CA ILE A 43 4.19 -2.61 -1.05
C ILE A 43 5.09 -3.58 -1.83
N ALA A 44 6.34 -3.76 -1.41
CA ALA A 44 7.27 -4.71 -2.02
C ALA A 44 6.81 -6.16 -1.85
N GLU A 45 6.27 -6.54 -0.69
CA GLU A 45 5.67 -7.87 -0.48
C GLU A 45 4.47 -8.10 -1.41
N LEU A 46 3.58 -7.11 -1.54
CA LEU A 46 2.46 -7.19 -2.49
C LEU A 46 2.96 -7.36 -3.93
N ALA A 47 3.99 -6.60 -4.33
CA ALA A 47 4.60 -6.71 -5.65
C ALA A 47 5.23 -8.10 -5.89
N ALA A 48 5.89 -8.68 -4.87
CA ALA A 48 6.44 -10.04 -4.93
C ALA A 48 5.36 -11.11 -5.08
N LEU A 49 4.15 -10.84 -4.56
CA LEU A 49 2.95 -11.65 -4.75
C LEU A 49 2.25 -11.39 -6.10
N GLY A 50 2.83 -10.56 -6.96
CA GLY A 50 2.29 -10.19 -8.27
C GLY A 50 1.15 -9.16 -8.20
N GLN A 51 0.96 -8.49 -7.06
CA GLN A 51 -0.06 -7.48 -6.85
C GLN A 51 0.56 -6.10 -6.89
N ARG A 52 0.11 -5.24 -7.81
CA ARG A 52 0.47 -3.82 -7.77
C ARG A 52 -0.56 -3.07 -6.94
N VAL A 53 -0.11 -2.14 -6.12
CA VAL A 53 -1.00 -1.26 -5.36
C VAL A 53 -0.69 0.20 -5.64
N ALA A 54 -1.73 1.01 -5.67
CA ALA A 54 -1.62 2.46 -5.80
C ALA A 54 -2.43 3.16 -4.72
N LEU A 55 -1.92 4.30 -4.24
CA LEU A 55 -2.68 5.19 -3.39
C LEU A 55 -3.68 5.98 -4.25
N ARG A 56 -4.97 5.81 -3.99
CA ARG A 56 -6.08 6.50 -4.65
C ARG A 56 -6.98 7.08 -3.57
N ASP A 57 -7.17 8.40 -3.59
CA ASP A 57 -8.09 9.07 -2.65
C ASP A 57 -7.78 8.75 -1.17
N GLY A 58 -6.49 8.68 -0.83
CA GLY A 58 -6.05 8.32 0.53
C GLY A 58 -6.20 6.84 0.90
N ARG A 59 -6.52 5.95 -0.04
CA ARG A 59 -6.56 4.49 0.18
C ARG A 59 -5.70 3.73 -0.79
N TYR A 60 -5.04 2.68 -0.31
CA TYR A 60 -4.30 1.75 -1.15
C TYR A 60 -5.27 0.78 -1.81
N VAL A 61 -5.27 0.75 -3.13
CA VAL A 61 -6.08 -0.17 -3.93
C VAL A 61 -5.17 -1.05 -4.77
N ILE A 62 -5.55 -2.32 -4.96
CA ILE A 62 -4.88 -3.21 -5.89
C ILE A 62 -5.18 -2.70 -7.29
N GLN A 63 -4.14 -2.33 -8.02
CA GLN A 63 -4.22 -2.20 -9.46
C GLN A 63 -4.19 -3.61 -10.03
N GLU A 64 -5.35 -4.09 -10.43
CA GLU A 64 -5.41 -5.21 -11.36
C GLU A 64 -4.67 -4.75 -12.61
N GLY A 65 -3.42 -5.20 -12.75
CA GLY A 65 -2.70 -4.97 -13.98
C GLY A 65 -3.47 -5.68 -15.07
N GLU A 66 -4.01 -4.92 -16.03
CA GLU A 66 -4.08 -5.42 -17.40
C GLU A 66 -2.68 -5.95 -17.71
N GLN A 67 -2.56 -7.29 -17.72
CA GLN A 67 -1.36 -7.97 -18.18
C GLN A 67 -1.13 -7.51 -19.62
N PRO A 68 0.04 -6.94 -19.99
CA PRO A 68 0.41 -6.85 -21.39
C PRO A 68 0.58 -8.25 -21.99
#